data_AF-A0A2P4QK83-F1
#
_entry.id   AF-A0A2P4QK83-F1
#
_cell.length_a   1.000
_cell.length_b   1.000
_cell.length_c   1.000
_cell.angle_alpha   90.00
_cell.angle_beta   90.00
_cell.angle_gamma   90.00
#
_symmetry.space_group_name_H-M   'P 1'
#
loop_
_entity.id
_entity.type
_entity.pdbx_description
1 polymer ?
#
loop_
_entity_poly.entity_id
_entity_poly.type
_entity_poly.pdbx_seq_one_letter_code
_entity_poly.pdbx_strand_id
1 'polypeptide(L)'
;MEEIDGSYFHSNISICDYNKVFTTDNSNLFVGSYYNNVYSLEILDRGTYYQISCAFHDKSLWFIGSGHYIYLYINNYKKIIRSEVQFKQIKALSEQHAIGIDYNYTLWEYINGTWTWIRNNVRTASINHNGDIFYIDNNNFIYKISKN
;
A
#
# COMPACT_ATOMS: atom_id res chain seq x y z
N MET A 1 14.39 11.91 6.36
CA MET A 1 15.18 10.67 6.34
C MET A 1 16.19 10.84 7.44
N GLU A 2 15.97 10.17 8.57
CA GLU A 2 16.83 10.30 9.73
C GLU A 2 17.57 8.97 9.85
N GLU A 3 18.87 8.98 9.55
CA GLU A 3 19.76 7.84 9.76
C GLU A 3 20.15 7.81 11.22
N ILE A 4 19.75 6.75 11.92
CA ILE A 4 20.42 6.32 13.14
C ILE A 4 20.75 4.84 12.91
N ASP A 5 22.04 4.53 12.81
CA ASP A 5 22.61 3.18 12.94
C ASP A 5 22.41 2.16 11.80
N GLY A 6 22.37 2.60 10.54
CA GLY A 6 22.50 1.69 9.37
C GLY A 6 21.34 0.69 9.16
N SER A 7 20.33 0.68 10.04
CA SER A 7 19.05 0.01 9.81
C SER A 7 18.07 1.00 9.19
N TYR A 8 17.70 0.78 7.93
CA TYR A 8 16.64 1.57 7.29
C TYR A 8 15.30 1.32 8.00
N PHE A 9 14.89 2.26 8.85
CA PHE A 9 13.58 2.27 9.50
C PHE A 9 12.49 2.52 8.45
N HIS A 10 11.69 1.50 8.15
CA HIS A 10 10.55 1.61 7.24
C HIS A 10 9.28 1.95 8.03
N SER A 11 9.07 3.23 8.27
CA SER A 11 7.84 3.73 8.87
C SER A 11 6.89 4.21 7.77
N ASN A 12 5.70 3.60 7.70
CA ASN A 12 4.63 4.00 6.81
C ASN A 12 3.37 4.25 7.63
N ILE A 13 2.59 5.26 7.24
CA ILE A 13 1.24 5.49 7.76
C ILE A 13 0.26 5.25 6.62
N SER A 14 -0.82 4.53 6.91
CA SER A 14 -1.94 4.35 5.98
C SER A 14 -3.27 4.54 6.67
N ILE A 15 -4.08 5.43 6.13
CA ILE A 15 -5.35 5.85 6.73
C ILE A 15 -6.47 5.16 5.96
N CYS A 16 -7.31 4.39 6.65
CA CYS A 16 -8.53 3.82 6.05
C CYS A 16 -9.66 4.84 6.10
N ASP A 17 -9.88 5.37 7.29
CA ASP A 17 -10.91 6.34 7.62
C ASP A 17 -10.48 7.11 8.88
N TYR A 18 -11.35 7.99 9.36
CA TYR A 18 -11.10 8.80 10.56
C TYR A 18 -10.85 7.97 11.82
N ASN A 19 -11.43 6.79 11.97
CA ASN A 19 -11.33 5.99 13.20
C ASN A 19 -10.24 4.93 13.13
N LYS A 20 -9.71 4.63 11.94
CA LYS A 20 -8.81 3.50 11.71
C LYS A 20 -7.59 3.89 10.86
N VAL A 21 -6.43 3.83 11.50
CA VAL A 21 -5.11 4.07 10.89
C VAL A 21 -4.24 2.84 11.08
N PHE A 22 -3.42 2.52 10.10
CA PHE A 22 -2.36 1.54 10.22
C PHE A 22 -1.01 2.24 10.15
N THR A 23 -0.05 1.76 10.94
CA THR A 23 1.33 2.24 10.85
C THR A 23 2.31 1.09 11.00
N THR A 24 3.51 1.26 10.49
CA THR A 24 4.62 0.31 10.71
C THR A 24 5.76 0.98 11.45
N ASP A 25 6.41 0.22 12.32
CA ASP A 25 7.71 0.56 12.89
C ASP A 25 8.57 -0.70 12.92
N ASN A 26 9.68 -0.66 12.18
CA ASN A 26 10.56 -1.79 11.94
C ASN A 26 9.81 -3.03 11.43
N SER A 27 9.66 -4.02 12.30
CA SER A 27 9.02 -5.30 12.02
C SER A 27 7.61 -5.41 12.58
N ASN A 28 7.06 -4.35 13.18
CA ASN A 28 5.73 -4.35 13.75
C ASN A 28 4.75 -3.60 12.83
N LEU A 29 3.60 -4.22 12.61
CA LEU A 29 2.41 -3.58 12.06
C LEU A 29 1.48 -3.22 13.23
N PHE A 30 1.04 -1.97 13.28
CA PHE A 30 0.12 -1.47 14.29
C PHE A 30 -1.22 -1.09 13.67
N VAL A 31 -2.27 -1.25 14.46
CA VAL A 31 -3.57 -0.62 14.22
C VAL A 31 -3.80 0.47 15.26
N GLY A 32 -4.22 1.63 14.80
CA GLY A 32 -4.58 2.78 15.61
C GLY A 32 -6.09 2.94 15.67
N SER A 33 -6.61 3.03 16.89
CA SER A 33 -8.01 3.36 17.17
C SER A 33 -8.10 4.80 17.69
N TYR A 34 -9.01 5.60 17.15
CA TYR A 34 -9.16 7.00 17.52
C TYR A 34 -10.06 7.18 18.75
N TYR A 35 -9.55 7.85 19.78
CA TYR A 35 -10.32 8.25 20.95
C TYR A 35 -9.71 9.50 21.59
N ASN A 36 -10.53 10.49 21.95
CA ASN A 36 -10.11 11.71 22.66
C ASN A 36 -8.91 12.44 22.01
N ASN A 37 -9.01 12.75 20.71
CA ASN A 37 -7.98 13.45 19.92
C ASN A 37 -6.63 12.75 19.78
N VAL A 38 -6.55 11.45 20.07
CA VAL A 38 -5.33 10.66 19.91
C VAL A 38 -5.66 9.28 19.34
N TYR A 39 -4.69 8.69 18.61
CA TYR A 39 -4.75 7.28 18.24
C TYR A 39 -3.97 6.45 19.26
N SER A 40 -4.62 5.47 19.87
CA SER A 40 -3.94 4.43 20.65
C SER A 40 -3.50 3.31 19.70
N LEU A 41 -2.20 2.97 19.70
CA LEU A 41 -1.63 1.96 18.83
C LEU A 41 -1.56 0.59 19.52
N GLU A 42 -2.02 -0.43 18.83
CA GLU A 42 -1.89 -1.83 19.24
C GLU A 42 -1.11 -2.60 18.18
N ILE A 43 -0.19 -3.48 18.61
CA ILE A 43 0.55 -4.36 17.70
C ILE A 43 -0.45 -5.37 17.12
N LEU A 44 -0.60 -5.33 15.80
CA LEU A 44 -1.48 -6.20 15.05
C LEU A 44 -0.76 -7.45 14.54
N ASP A 45 0.47 -7.29 14.03
CA ASP A 45 1.26 -8.37 13.43
C ASP A 45 2.75 -8.04 13.42
N ARG A 46 3.60 -9.05 13.21
CA ARG A 46 5.05 -8.91 13.03
C ARG A 46 5.50 -9.50 11.69
N GLY A 47 6.45 -8.81 11.03
CA GLY A 47 6.97 -9.20 9.73
C GLY A 47 7.74 -8.08 9.05
N THR A 48 8.10 -8.28 7.80
CA THR A 48 8.74 -7.25 6.98
C THR A 48 7.67 -6.44 6.25
N TYR A 49 7.65 -5.12 6.43
CA TYR A 49 6.69 -4.21 5.78
C TYR A 49 7.44 -3.05 5.14
N TYR A 50 7.59 -3.07 3.81
CA TYR A 50 8.22 -1.99 3.05
C TYR A 50 7.24 -0.83 2.78
N GLN A 51 5.97 -1.16 2.60
CA GLN A 51 4.88 -0.20 2.44
C GLN A 51 3.56 -0.83 2.88
N ILE A 52 2.66 -0.03 3.43
CA ILE A 52 1.28 -0.43 3.73
C ILE A 52 0.28 0.49 3.00
N SER A 53 -0.86 -0.07 2.60
CA SER A 53 -1.99 0.65 2.04
C SER A 53 -3.30 0.04 2.54
N CYS A 54 -4.02 0.79 3.37
CA CYS A 54 -5.39 0.49 3.69
C CYS A 54 -6.32 0.94 2.56
N ALA A 55 -7.28 0.10 2.22
CA ALA A 55 -8.35 0.41 1.31
C ALA A 55 -9.43 1.24 2.00
N PHE A 56 -9.88 2.30 1.32
CA PHE A 56 -10.95 3.16 1.84
C PHE A 56 -12.31 2.46 1.87
N HIS A 57 -12.66 1.68 0.84
CA HIS A 57 -14.03 1.15 0.69
C HIS A 57 -14.39 0.03 1.66
N ASP A 58 -13.44 -0.84 2.00
CA ASP A 58 -13.71 -2.03 2.81
C ASP A 58 -12.69 -2.25 3.93
N LYS A 59 -11.75 -1.31 4.13
CA LYS A 59 -10.74 -1.34 5.19
C LYS A 59 -9.81 -2.55 5.12
N SER A 60 -9.75 -3.23 3.96
CA SER A 60 -8.75 -4.25 3.68
C SER A 60 -7.35 -3.64 3.70
N LEU A 61 -6.37 -4.39 4.18
CA LEU A 61 -5.00 -3.90 4.31
C LEU A 61 -4.08 -4.65 3.35
N TRP A 62 -3.51 -3.91 2.42
CA TRP A 62 -2.49 -4.37 1.48
C TRP A 62 -1.12 -3.90 1.93
N PHE A 63 -0.08 -4.66 1.63
CA PHE A 63 1.28 -4.26 1.95
C PHE A 63 2.31 -4.90 1.01
N ILE A 64 3.47 -4.25 0.89
CA ILE A 64 4.65 -4.84 0.27
C ILE A 64 5.47 -5.46 1.38
N GLY A 65 5.61 -6.79 1.34
CA GLY A 65 6.28 -7.57 2.36
C GLY A 65 7.60 -8.17 1.90
N SER A 66 8.03 -9.24 2.56
CA SER A 66 9.26 -9.98 2.24
C SER A 66 9.40 -10.26 0.73
N GLY A 67 10.62 -10.13 0.22
CA GLY A 67 10.92 -10.30 -1.20
C GLY A 67 10.30 -9.24 -2.12
N HIS A 68 9.76 -8.15 -1.57
CA HIS A 68 9.06 -7.10 -2.28
C HIS A 68 7.78 -7.56 -3.00
N TYR A 69 7.17 -8.65 -2.53
CA TYR A 69 5.85 -9.08 -3.03
C TYR A 69 4.73 -8.31 -2.33
N ILE A 70 3.60 -8.16 -3.03
CA ILE A 70 2.37 -7.63 -2.51
C ILE A 70 1.61 -8.74 -1.76
N TYR A 71 1.15 -8.41 -0.57
CA TYR A 71 0.31 -9.25 0.27
C TYR A 71 -0.98 -8.52 0.65
N LEU A 72 -2.05 -9.30 0.80
CA LEU A 72 -3.28 -8.91 1.46
C LEU A 72 -3.28 -9.49 2.88
N TYR A 73 -3.40 -8.63 3.88
CA TYR A 73 -3.52 -9.01 5.28
C TYR A 73 -4.94 -9.54 5.56
N ILE A 74 -5.05 -10.73 6.17
CA ILE A 74 -6.34 -11.31 6.58
C ILE A 74 -6.49 -11.26 8.09
N ASN A 75 -5.48 -11.76 8.81
CA ASN A 75 -5.36 -11.70 10.26
C ASN A 75 -3.90 -12.00 10.67
N ASN A 76 -3.63 -11.98 11.97
CA ASN A 76 -2.31 -12.16 12.56
C ASN A 76 -1.65 -13.53 12.25
N TYR A 77 -2.41 -14.49 11.72
CA TYR A 77 -1.91 -15.81 11.32
C TYR A 77 -1.92 -16.03 9.80
N LYS A 78 -2.54 -15.13 9.03
CA LYS A 78 -2.80 -15.36 7.61
C LYS A 78 -2.62 -14.10 6.77
N LYS A 79 -1.77 -14.24 5.74
CA LYS A 79 -1.45 -13.24 4.71
C LYS A 79 -1.54 -13.95 3.36
N ILE A 80 -2.11 -13.31 2.34
CA ILE A 80 -2.24 -13.89 1.00
C ILE A 80 -1.30 -13.14 0.05
N ILE A 81 -0.39 -13.84 -0.61
CA ILE A 81 0.42 -13.25 -1.69
C ILE A 81 -0.51 -12.91 -2.85
N ARG A 82 -0.43 -11.67 -3.33
CA ARG A 82 -1.27 -11.16 -4.43
C ARG A 82 -0.47 -10.81 -5.67
N SER A 83 0.86 -10.94 -5.68
CA SER A 83 1.70 -10.60 -6.83
C SER A 83 2.65 -11.75 -7.20
N GLU A 84 2.87 -11.93 -8.50
CA GLU A 84 3.87 -12.88 -9.03
C GLU A 84 5.24 -12.22 -9.27
N VAL A 85 5.29 -10.89 -9.26
CA VAL A 85 6.50 -10.08 -9.45
C VAL A 85 6.70 -9.11 -8.28
N GLN A 86 7.88 -8.48 -8.23
CA GLN A 86 8.26 -7.56 -7.16
C GLN A 86 7.73 -6.15 -7.42
N PHE A 87 7.21 -5.52 -6.37
CA PHE A 87 6.66 -4.18 -6.38
C PHE A 87 7.43 -3.25 -5.45
N LYS A 88 7.55 -1.98 -5.87
CA LYS A 88 8.09 -0.89 -5.05
C LYS A 88 7.00 0.05 -4.51
N GLN A 89 5.79 -0.02 -5.09
CA GLN A 89 4.65 0.75 -4.61
C GLN A 89 3.33 -0.03 -4.70
N ILE A 90 2.45 0.16 -3.72
CA ILE A 90 1.07 -0.32 -3.67
C ILE A 90 0.13 0.79 -3.17
N LYS A 91 -1.05 0.89 -3.78
CA LYS A 91 -2.20 1.67 -3.28
C LYS A 91 -3.47 0.85 -3.45
N ALA A 92 -4.20 0.67 -2.36
CA ALA A 92 -5.40 -0.14 -2.30
C ALA A 92 -6.66 0.74 -2.33
N LEU A 93 -7.66 0.30 -3.09
CA LEU A 93 -8.99 0.89 -3.13
C LEU A 93 -10.02 -0.01 -2.45
N SER A 94 -9.89 -1.34 -2.60
CA SER A 94 -10.65 -2.39 -1.92
C SER A 94 -9.83 -3.69 -1.84
N GLU A 95 -10.40 -4.76 -1.28
CA GLU A 95 -9.82 -6.10 -1.23
C GLU A 95 -9.67 -6.72 -2.63
N GLN A 96 -10.45 -6.22 -3.58
CA GLN A 96 -10.46 -6.70 -4.97
C GLN A 96 -10.02 -5.62 -5.96
N HIS A 97 -9.50 -4.48 -5.50
CA HIS A 97 -9.04 -3.40 -6.35
C HIS A 97 -7.84 -2.67 -5.76
N ALA A 98 -6.70 -2.75 -6.44
CA ALA A 98 -5.48 -2.04 -6.06
C ALA A 98 -4.69 -1.62 -7.30
N ILE A 99 -3.75 -0.69 -7.13
CA ILE A 99 -2.74 -0.37 -8.13
C ILE A 99 -1.36 -0.56 -7.55
N GLY A 100 -0.42 -0.97 -8.38
CA GLY A 100 0.97 -1.19 -7.97
C GLY A 100 1.94 -0.72 -9.02
N ILE A 101 3.15 -0.36 -8.59
CA ILE A 101 4.28 -0.11 -9.49
C ILE A 101 5.38 -1.12 -9.20
N ASP A 102 5.81 -1.81 -10.25
CA ASP A 102 6.92 -2.75 -10.18
C ASP A 102 8.29 -2.04 -10.24
N TYR A 103 9.36 -2.82 -10.09
CA TYR A 103 10.73 -2.29 -10.19
C TYR A 103 11.11 -1.80 -11.59
N ASN A 104 10.36 -2.20 -12.63
CA ASN A 104 10.55 -1.76 -14.02
C ASN A 104 9.81 -0.44 -14.34
N TYR A 105 9.26 0.26 -13.34
CA TYR A 105 8.47 1.47 -13.52
C TYR A 105 7.18 1.22 -14.32
N THR A 106 6.62 0.02 -14.20
CA THR A 106 5.35 -0.35 -14.81
C THR A 106 4.24 -0.18 -13.80
N LEU A 107 3.20 0.56 -14.18
CA LEU A 107 1.95 0.67 -13.46
C LEU A 107 1.04 -0.50 -13.83
N TRP A 108 0.61 -1.22 -12.80
CA TRP A 108 -0.33 -2.33 -12.88
C TRP A 108 -1.58 -2.02 -12.06
N GLU A 109 -2.70 -2.59 -12.47
CA GLU A 109 -3.95 -2.54 -11.72
C GLU A 109 -4.48 -3.95 -11.47
N TYR A 110 -4.77 -4.23 -10.22
CA TYR A 110 -5.39 -5.46 -9.77
C TYR A 110 -6.89 -5.26 -9.70
N ILE A 111 -7.66 -6.10 -10.40
CA ILE A 111 -9.11 -6.18 -10.27
C ILE A 111 -9.51 -7.65 -10.17
N ASN A 112 -10.30 -8.02 -9.15
CA ASN A 112 -10.93 -9.33 -9.00
C ASN A 112 -9.99 -10.55 -9.20
N GLY A 113 -8.75 -10.48 -8.71
CA GLY A 113 -7.78 -11.57 -8.83
C GLY A 113 -6.71 -11.40 -9.89
N THR A 114 -6.80 -10.38 -10.75
CA THR A 114 -5.93 -10.27 -11.92
C THR A 114 -5.23 -8.92 -11.99
N TRP A 115 -3.90 -8.96 -12.11
CA TRP A 115 -3.11 -7.78 -12.47
C TRP A 115 -3.13 -7.55 -13.98
N THR A 116 -3.49 -6.32 -14.37
CA THR A 116 -3.48 -5.86 -15.75
C THR A 116 -2.45 -4.76 -15.91
N TRP A 117 -1.66 -4.84 -16.97
CA TRP A 117 -0.71 -3.79 -17.36
C TRP A 117 -1.46 -2.52 -17.75
N ILE A 118 -1.04 -1.35 -17.23
CA ILE A 118 -1.60 -0.05 -17.63
C ILE A 118 -0.59 0.74 -18.47
N ARG A 119 0.62 0.96 -17.93
CA ARG A 119 1.59 1.88 -18.54
C ARG A 119 3.00 1.69 -18.00
N ASN A 120 4.00 1.93 -18.85
CA ASN A 120 5.41 2.01 -18.46
C ASN A 120 5.83 3.46 -18.12
N ASN A 121 7.05 3.63 -17.62
CA ASN A 121 7.63 4.94 -17.28
C ASN A 121 6.91 5.67 -16.14
N VAL A 122 6.33 4.95 -15.18
CA VAL A 122 5.60 5.50 -14.04
C VAL A 122 6.47 5.48 -12.78
N ARG A 123 6.69 6.66 -12.18
CA ARG A 123 7.50 6.81 -10.96
C ARG A 123 6.70 6.53 -9.69
N THR A 124 5.49 7.09 -9.61
CA THR A 124 4.57 6.94 -8.48
C THR A 124 3.13 7.11 -8.95
N ALA A 125 2.19 6.46 -8.29
CA ALA A 125 0.77 6.55 -8.57
C ALA A 125 -0.08 6.51 -7.29
N SER A 126 -1.30 7.02 -7.39
CA SER A 126 -2.34 6.88 -6.39
C SER A 126 -3.69 6.69 -7.08
N ILE A 127 -4.61 6.04 -6.37
CA ILE A 127 -6.00 5.85 -6.79
C ILE A 127 -6.91 6.60 -5.83
N ASN A 128 -7.96 7.26 -6.34
CA ASN A 128 -8.94 7.94 -5.50
C ASN A 128 -10.17 7.05 -5.21
N HIS A 129 -11.12 7.57 -4.42
CA HIS A 129 -12.33 6.85 -4.04
C HIS A 129 -13.24 6.45 -5.23
N ASN A 130 -13.14 7.15 -6.37
CA ASN A 130 -13.90 6.85 -7.58
C ASN A 130 -13.20 5.83 -8.50
N GLY A 131 -11.99 5.38 -8.15
CA GLY A 131 -11.19 4.52 -9.01
C GLY A 131 -10.33 5.26 -10.04
N ASP A 132 -10.38 6.59 -10.08
CA ASP A 132 -9.48 7.36 -10.95
C ASP A 132 -8.03 7.20 -10.48
N ILE A 133 -7.14 6.95 -11.44
CA ILE A 133 -5.71 6.77 -11.17
C ILE A 133 -4.97 8.05 -11.55
N PHE A 134 -4.16 8.56 -10.62
CA PHE A 134 -3.26 9.68 -10.81
C PHE A 134 -1.83 9.18 -10.73
N TYR A 135 -0.99 9.54 -11.69
CA TYR A 135 0.39 9.09 -11.69
C TYR A 135 1.36 10.17 -12.14
N ILE A 136 2.59 10.08 -11.66
CA ILE A 136 3.71 10.91 -12.08
C ILE A 136 4.67 10.02 -12.86
N ASP A 137 5.05 10.44 -14.07
CA ASP A 137 6.03 9.73 -14.88
C ASP A 137 7.48 10.09 -14.47
N ASN A 138 8.47 9.45 -15.09
CA ASN A 138 9.88 9.76 -14.79
C ASN A 138 10.34 11.14 -15.31
N ASN A 139 9.53 11.82 -16.13
CA ASN A 139 9.79 13.18 -16.60
C ASN A 139 9.12 14.24 -15.72
N ASN A 140 8.51 13.85 -14.60
CA ASN A 140 7.79 14.72 -13.65
C ASN A 140 6.45 15.28 -14.16
N PHE A 141 5.85 14.70 -15.20
CA PHE A 141 4.48 15.05 -15.60
C PHE A 141 3.47 14.28 -14.76
N ILE A 142 2.39 14.97 -14.36
CA ILE A 142 1.25 14.36 -13.69
C ILE A 142 0.13 14.08 -14.70
N TYR A 143 -0.47 12.90 -14.60
CA TYR A 143 -1.53 12.45 -15.48
C TYR A 143 -2.69 11.88 -14.67
N LYS A 144 -3.88 11.89 -15.28
CA LYS A 144 -5.11 11.25 -14.77
C LYS A 144 -5.58 10.20 -15.77
N ILE A 145 -5.95 9.02 -15.28
CA ILE A 145 -6.72 8.01 -16.00
C ILE A 145 -8.09 7.94 -15.31
N SER A 146 -9.12 8.45 -15.99
CA SER A 146 -10.49 8.37 -15.48
C SER A 146 -11.07 6.98 -15.68
N LYS A 147 -11.78 6.46 -14.69
CA LYS A 147 -12.61 5.26 -14.85
C LYS A 147 -14.03 5.70 -15.23
N ASN A 148 -14.58 5.09 -16.28
CA ASN A 148 -15.96 5.32 -16.71
C ASN A 148 -16.92 4.41 -15.94
#